data_AF-A0A9D3AYE5-F1
#
_entry.id   AF-A0A9D3AYE5-F1
#
_cell.length_a   1.000
_cell.length_b   1.000
_cell.length_c   1.000
_cell.angle_alpha   90.00
_cell.angle_beta   90.00
_cell.angle_gamma   90.00
#
_symmetry.space_group_name_H-M   'P 1'
#
loop_
_entity.id
_entity.type
_entity.pdbx_description
1 polymer ?
#
loop_
_entity_poly.entity_id
_entity_poly.type
_entity_poly.pdbx_seq_one_letter_code
_entity_poly.pdbx_strand_id
1 'polypeptide(L)'
;MAALFLEILQKEFDFTEEDTKLMSRTLRQQNRTDRRYYFQNIKVREKKFINSLKQHYQALGSDGQKQWLDALLQSMLDRGGEPDLSDALVMKIIGPLTVYNQLRLKSESEGVKLKLLVNFGGMGTVIMLVGAITALVLYLLAR
;
A
#
# COMPACT_ATOMS: atom_id res chain seq x y z
N MET A 1 -2.85 12.39 -7.93
CA MET A 1 -3.20 12.57 -6.51
C MET A 1 -2.20 11.95 -5.51
N ALA A 2 -1.20 11.16 -5.94
CA ALA A 2 -0.01 10.80 -5.12
C ALA A 2 0.89 11.99 -4.70
N ALA A 3 0.49 13.22 -5.03
CA ALA A 3 1.26 14.45 -4.81
C ALA A 3 1.32 14.83 -3.32
N LEU A 4 0.25 14.61 -2.56
CA LEU A 4 0.14 15.15 -1.20
C LEU A 4 1.22 14.61 -0.25
N PHE A 5 1.46 13.29 -0.26
CA PHE A 5 2.46 12.68 0.63
C PHE A 5 3.89 12.99 0.16
N LEU A 6 4.08 13.02 -1.16
CA LEU A 6 5.37 13.34 -1.76
C LEU A 6 5.77 14.79 -1.53
N GLU A 7 4.82 15.73 -1.55
CA GLU A 7 5.06 17.14 -1.22
C GLU A 7 5.55 17.31 0.22
N ILE A 8 4.95 16.59 1.17
CA ILE A 8 5.39 16.60 2.58
C ILE A 8 6.82 16.06 2.69
N LEU A 9 7.08 14.91 2.07
CA LEU A 9 8.41 14.29 2.08
C LEU A 9 9.47 15.17 1.39
N GLN A 10 9.10 15.82 0.29
CA GLN A 10 9.98 16.71 -0.46
C GLN A 10 10.36 17.95 0.36
N LYS A 11 9.38 18.55 1.06
CA LYS A 11 9.61 19.73 1.88
C LYS A 11 10.50 19.45 3.10
N GLU A 12 10.45 18.25 3.67
CA GLU A 12 11.14 17.93 4.93
C GLU A 12 12.46 17.17 4.77
N PHE A 13 12.64 16.43 3.68
CA PHE A 13 13.77 15.51 3.52
C PHE A 13 14.59 15.77 2.25
N ASP A 14 14.39 16.93 1.60
CA ASP A 14 15.08 17.35 0.37
C ASP A 14 15.06 16.28 -0.72
N PHE A 15 13.90 15.67 -0.96
CA PHE A 15 13.77 14.69 -2.04
C PHE A 15 14.04 15.36 -3.39
N THR A 16 14.96 14.76 -4.14
CA THR A 16 15.21 15.17 -5.51
C THR A 16 14.02 14.79 -6.39
N GLU A 17 13.95 15.35 -7.60
CA GLU A 17 12.92 14.97 -8.57
C GLU A 17 12.98 13.45 -8.90
N GLU A 18 14.18 12.87 -8.89
CA GLU A 18 14.39 11.44 -9.07
C GLU A 18 13.83 10.61 -7.90
N ASP A 19 14.00 11.06 -6.65
CA ASP A 19 13.43 10.40 -5.48
C ASP A 19 11.90 10.42 -5.54
N THR A 20 11.30 11.55 -5.89
CA THR A 20 9.84 11.72 -6.03
C THR A 20 9.29 10.82 -7.14
N LYS A 21 9.99 10.74 -8.27
CA LYS A 21 9.63 9.84 -9.38
C LYS A 21 9.78 8.37 -9.00
N LEU A 22 10.77 8.03 -8.19
CA LEU A 22 10.97 6.67 -7.70
C LEU A 22 9.86 6.27 -6.71
N MET A 23 9.51 7.19 -5.82
CA MET A 23 8.52 6.97 -4.76
C MET A 23 7.08 6.88 -5.28
N SER A 24 6.78 7.56 -6.38
CA SER A 24 5.47 7.50 -7.07
C SER A 24 5.26 6.24 -7.91
N ARG A 25 6.26 5.34 -8.01
CA ARG A 25 6.17 4.08 -8.75
C ARG A 25 5.88 2.91 -7.82
N THR A 26 5.13 1.94 -8.32
CA THR A 26 4.99 0.66 -7.59
C THR A 26 6.29 -0.14 -7.67
N LEU A 27 6.53 -1.02 -6.70
CA LEU A 27 7.71 -1.89 -6.67
C LEU A 27 7.88 -2.73 -7.95
N ARG A 28 6.76 -3.10 -8.59
CA ARG A 28 6.76 -3.87 -9.85
C ARG A 28 7.27 -3.07 -11.04
N GLN A 29 7.07 -1.75 -11.03
CA GLN A 29 7.50 -0.84 -12.09
C GLN A 29 8.98 -0.43 -11.99
N GLN A 30 9.62 -0.72 -10.86
CA GLN A 30 11.02 -0.36 -10.63
C GLN A 30 11.98 -1.37 -11.27
N ASN A 31 12.98 -0.84 -11.98
CA ASN A 31 14.08 -1.63 -12.51
C ASN A 31 15.07 -2.04 -11.39
N ARG A 32 16.08 -2.86 -11.71
CA ARG A 32 17.06 -3.33 -10.71
C ARG A 32 17.86 -2.19 -10.05
N THR A 33 18.21 -1.16 -10.82
CA THR A 33 18.97 0.00 -10.36
C THR A 33 18.14 0.86 -9.41
N ASP A 34 16.90 1.16 -9.79
CA ASP A 34 15.91 1.89 -8.99
C ASP A 34 15.69 1.21 -7.64
N ARG A 35 15.51 -0.13 -7.64
CA ARG A 35 15.35 -0.92 -6.40
C ARG A 35 16.60 -0.83 -5.53
N ARG A 36 17.79 -0.99 -6.12
CA ARG A 36 19.05 -0.90 -5.38
C ARG A 36 19.19 0.47 -4.71
N TYR A 37 18.95 1.54 -5.46
CA TYR A 37 18.98 2.90 -4.95
C TYR A 37 17.96 3.10 -3.82
N TYR A 38 16.72 2.63 -4.00
CA TYR A 38 15.68 2.69 -2.98
C TYR A 38 16.15 2.04 -1.67
N PHE A 39 16.66 0.81 -1.72
CA PHE A 39 17.10 0.09 -0.52
C PHE A 39 18.33 0.71 0.14
N GLN A 40 19.24 1.32 -0.63
CA GLN A 40 20.45 1.93 -0.10
C GLN A 40 20.23 3.34 0.48
N ASN A 41 19.40 4.16 -0.15
CA ASN A 41 19.31 5.60 0.17
C ASN A 41 17.99 6.01 0.82
N ILE A 42 16.88 5.42 0.39
CA ILE A 42 15.53 5.80 0.85
C ILE A 42 15.12 4.92 2.02
N LYS A 43 15.19 3.59 1.87
CA LYS A 43 14.72 2.62 2.85
C LYS A 43 15.42 2.76 4.21
N VAL A 44 16.70 3.09 4.21
CA VAL A 44 17.49 3.32 5.43
C VAL A 44 16.90 4.45 6.29
N ARG A 45 16.26 5.44 5.65
CA ARG A 45 15.65 6.59 6.31
C ARG A 45 14.13 6.44 6.53
N GLU A 46 13.55 5.29 6.16
CA GLU A 46 12.11 5.01 6.23
C GLU A 46 11.50 5.32 7.61
N LYS A 47 12.20 4.96 8.69
CA LYS A 47 11.70 5.22 10.06
C LYS A 47 11.51 6.72 10.32
N LYS A 48 12.39 7.58 9.79
CA LYS A 48 12.27 9.03 9.91
C LYS A 48 11.06 9.55 9.13
N PHE A 49 10.88 9.06 7.91
CA PHE A 49 9.73 9.42 7.06
C PHE A 49 8.40 9.05 7.73
N ILE A 50 8.30 7.82 8.25
CA ILE A 50 7.09 7.34 8.94
C ILE A 50 6.83 8.20 10.18
N ASN A 51 7.85 8.52 10.97
CA ASN A 51 7.66 9.33 12.17
C ASN A 51 7.18 10.75 11.85
N SER A 52 7.76 11.39 10.84
CA SER A 52 7.31 12.72 10.38
C SER A 52 5.86 12.66 9.89
N LEU A 53 5.55 11.76 8.95
CA LEU A 53 4.20 11.63 8.40
C LEU A 53 3.17 11.26 9.49
N LYS A 54 3.58 10.48 10.50
CA LYS A 54 2.74 10.15 11.65
C LYS A 54 2.46 11.37 12.52
N GLN A 55 3.45 12.24 12.75
CA GLN A 55 3.24 13.49 13.48
C GLN A 55 2.27 14.41 12.73
N HIS A 56 2.44 14.55 11.41
CA HIS A 56 1.48 15.27 10.56
C HIS A 56 0.08 14.68 10.68
N TYR A 57 -0.06 13.37 10.51
CA TYR A 57 -1.35 12.68 10.59
C TYR A 57 -2.03 12.83 11.96
N GLN A 58 -1.27 12.78 13.05
CA GLN A 58 -1.78 12.95 14.41
C GLN A 58 -2.15 14.40 14.73
N ALA A 59 -1.49 15.37 14.10
CA ALA A 59 -1.83 16.78 14.22
C ALA A 59 -3.11 17.14 13.46
N LEU A 60 -3.53 16.32 12.49
CA LEU A 60 -4.81 16.48 11.80
C LEU A 60 -5.96 16.05 12.69
N GLY A 61 -7.05 16.84 12.68
CA GLY A 61 -8.34 16.41 13.20
C GLY A 61 -8.97 15.28 12.38
N SER A 62 -10.16 14.80 12.80
CA SER A 62 -10.88 13.71 12.14
C SER A 62 -11.06 13.90 10.64
N ASP A 63 -11.38 15.12 10.22
CA ASP A 63 -11.68 15.44 8.82
C ASP A 63 -10.42 15.40 7.97
N GLY A 64 -9.30 15.89 8.50
CA GLY A 64 -7.99 15.83 7.82
C GLY A 64 -7.47 14.41 7.70
N GLN A 65 -7.64 13.59 8.75
CA GLN A 65 -7.31 12.16 8.70
C GLN A 65 -8.14 11.41 7.66
N LYS A 66 -9.43 11.75 7.54
CA LYS A 66 -10.31 11.19 6.51
C LYS A 66 -9.85 11.60 5.10
N GLN A 67 -9.48 12.87 4.89
CA GLN A 67 -8.93 13.34 3.62
C GLN A 67 -7.65 12.59 3.23
N TRP A 68 -6.78 12.29 4.19
CA TRP A 68 -5.58 11.48 3.94
C TRP A 68 -5.91 10.06 3.49
N LEU A 69 -6.87 9.43 4.17
CA LEU A 69 -7.36 8.11 3.77
C LEU A 69 -7.95 8.18 2.36
N ASP A 70 -8.83 9.13 2.08
CA ASP A 70 -9.48 9.27 0.76
C ASP A 70 -8.46 9.50 -0.37
N ALA A 71 -7.42 10.32 -0.12
CA ALA A 71 -6.32 10.56 -1.06
C ALA A 71 -5.49 9.30 -1.32
N LEU A 72 -5.17 8.54 -0.26
CA LEU A 72 -4.48 7.25 -0.37
C LEU A 72 -5.30 6.24 -1.17
N LEU A 73 -6.60 6.12 -0.86
CA LEU A 73 -7.49 5.21 -1.56
C LEU A 73 -7.61 5.58 -3.04
N GLN A 74 -7.73 6.86 -3.36
CA GLN A 74 -7.78 7.32 -4.75
C GLN A 74 -6.47 6.99 -5.50
N SER A 75 -5.32 7.29 -4.89
CA SER A 75 -3.99 6.97 -5.44
C SER A 75 -3.86 5.48 -5.76
N MET A 76 -4.32 4.62 -4.86
CA MET A 76 -4.30 3.16 -5.05
C MET A 76 -5.29 2.72 -6.13
N LEU A 77 -6.53 3.24 -6.15
CA LEU A 77 -7.54 2.91 -7.16
C LEU A 77 -7.08 3.25 -8.56
N ASP A 78 -6.48 4.43 -8.76
CA ASP A 78 -5.92 4.88 -10.04
C ASP A 78 -4.87 3.89 -10.59
N ARG A 79 -4.27 3.05 -9.72
CA ARG A 79 -3.26 2.03 -10.07
C ARG A 79 -3.79 0.60 -10.05
N GLY A 80 -5.10 0.41 -9.90
CA GLY A 80 -5.74 -0.90 -9.81
C GLY A 80 -5.52 -1.59 -8.45
N GLY A 81 -5.39 -0.79 -7.39
CA GLY A 81 -5.26 -1.22 -6.00
C GLY A 81 -3.84 -1.52 -5.51
N GLU A 82 -2.83 -1.30 -6.35
CA GLU A 82 -1.43 -1.52 -5.97
C GLU A 82 -0.85 -0.22 -5.39
N PRO A 83 -0.33 -0.23 -4.14
CA PRO A 83 0.29 0.95 -3.56
C PRO A 83 1.63 1.24 -4.23
N ASP A 84 1.95 2.52 -4.44
CA ASP A 84 3.35 2.93 -4.66
C ASP A 84 4.17 2.91 -3.37
N LEU A 85 5.44 3.31 -3.44
CA LEU A 85 6.29 3.35 -2.25
C LEU A 85 5.82 4.39 -1.22
N SER A 86 5.26 5.53 -1.67
CA SER A 86 4.74 6.58 -0.78
C SER A 86 3.44 6.16 -0.09
N ASP A 87 2.51 5.56 -0.84
CA ASP A 87 1.28 4.94 -0.34
C ASP A 87 1.63 3.89 0.72
N ALA A 88 2.64 3.04 0.46
CA ALA A 88 3.09 2.03 1.40
C ALA A 88 3.63 2.61 2.72
N LEU A 89 4.21 3.82 2.73
CA LEU A 89 4.60 4.51 3.96
C LEU A 89 3.37 4.97 4.74
N VAL A 90 2.40 5.56 4.07
CA VAL A 90 1.17 6.07 4.70
C VAL A 90 0.29 4.94 5.22
N MET A 91 0.23 3.81 4.51
CA MET A 91 -0.43 2.60 4.98
C MET A 91 0.10 2.09 6.32
N LYS A 92 1.40 2.28 6.61
CA LYS A 92 1.98 1.90 7.91
C LYS A 92 1.56 2.82 9.05
N ILE A 93 1.00 3.99 8.74
CA ILE A 93 0.54 5.00 9.71
C ILE A 93 -0.95 4.80 9.97
N ILE A 94 -1.75 4.75 8.90
CA ILE A 94 -3.22 4.57 8.99
C ILE A 94 -3.58 3.16 9.43
N GLY A 95 -2.80 2.17 8.97
CA GLY A 95 -3.04 0.76 9.21
C GLY A 95 -3.43 0.04 7.91
N PRO A 96 -2.66 -0.98 7.47
CA PRO A 96 -2.87 -1.61 6.16
C PRO A 96 -4.22 -2.32 6.06
N LEU A 97 -4.72 -2.91 7.15
CA LEU A 97 -6.03 -3.57 7.17
C LEU A 97 -7.17 -2.59 6.92
N THR A 98 -7.14 -1.43 7.59
CA THR A 98 -8.12 -0.36 7.42
C THR A 98 -8.11 0.12 5.97
N VAL A 99 -6.92 0.38 5.42
CA VAL A 99 -6.76 0.86 4.04
C VAL A 99 -7.30 -0.15 3.04
N TYR A 100 -6.91 -1.43 3.12
CA TYR A 100 -7.39 -2.44 2.17
C TYR A 100 -8.90 -2.70 2.28
N ASN A 101 -9.47 -2.67 3.48
CA ASN A 101 -10.91 -2.82 3.66
C ASN A 101 -11.66 -1.65 2.99
N GLN A 102 -11.23 -0.42 3.25
CA GLN A 102 -11.85 0.76 2.66
C GLN A 102 -11.62 0.84 1.14
N LEU A 103 -10.45 0.40 0.65
CA LEU A 103 -10.16 0.29 -0.78
C LEU A 103 -11.13 -0.66 -1.46
N ARG A 104 -11.41 -1.82 -0.84
CA ARG A 104 -12.38 -2.77 -1.36
C ARG A 104 -13.76 -2.14 -1.43
N LEU A 105 -14.25 -1.57 -0.32
CA LEU A 105 -15.57 -0.92 -0.27
C LEU A 105 -15.69 0.18 -1.35
N LYS A 106 -14.67 1.03 -1.48
CA LYS A 106 -14.65 2.10 -2.47
C LYS A 106 -14.61 1.56 -3.90
N SER A 107 -13.82 0.51 -4.15
CA SER A 107 -13.77 -0.15 -5.47
C SER A 107 -15.10 -0.79 -5.86
N GLU A 108 -15.82 -1.38 -4.90
CA GLU A 108 -17.15 -1.96 -5.09
C GLU A 108 -18.18 -0.86 -5.37
N SER A 109 -18.12 0.27 -4.65
CA SER A 109 -19.03 1.41 -4.87
C SER A 109 -18.79 2.13 -6.20
N GLU A 110 -17.54 2.24 -6.64
CA GLU A 110 -17.16 2.94 -7.89
C GLU A 110 -17.15 2.01 -9.12
N GLY A 111 -17.38 0.70 -8.93
CA GLY A 111 -17.34 -0.29 -10.01
C GLY A 111 -15.95 -0.51 -10.61
N VAL A 112 -14.89 -0.15 -9.90
CA VAL A 112 -13.49 -0.27 -10.35
C VAL A 112 -12.95 -1.65 -10.00
N LYS A 113 -12.50 -2.41 -11.02
CA LYS A 113 -11.89 -3.72 -10.78
C LYS A 113 -10.47 -3.59 -10.24
N LEU A 114 -10.22 -4.09 -9.03
CA LEU A 114 -8.88 -4.23 -8.48
C LEU A 114 -8.11 -5.35 -9.19
N LYS A 115 -6.78 -5.21 -9.31
CA LYS A 115 -5.92 -6.25 -9.88
C LYS A 115 -5.96 -7.50 -9.00
N LEU A 116 -5.91 -8.68 -9.64
CA LEU A 116 -6.06 -10.01 -9.02
C LEU A 116 -5.29 -10.18 -7.70
N LEU A 117 -4.05 -9.69 -7.60
CA LEU A 117 -3.20 -9.86 -6.42
C LEU A 117 -3.50 -8.90 -5.25
N VAL A 118 -4.43 -7.95 -5.42
CA VAL A 118 -4.90 -7.03 -4.35
C VAL A 118 -6.13 -7.61 -3.65
N ASN A 119 -6.86 -8.53 -4.29
CA ASN A 119 -8.10 -9.13 -3.78
C ASN A 119 -7.90 -10.41 -2.94
N PHE A 120 -6.67 -10.94 -2.79
CA PHE A 120 -6.40 -12.21 -2.09
C PHE A 120 -6.27 -12.08 -0.56
N GLY A 121 -7.15 -11.31 0.07
CA GLY A 121 -7.09 -11.04 1.51
C GLY A 121 -7.84 -12.01 2.42
N GLY A 122 -8.72 -12.89 1.93
CA GLY A 122 -9.52 -13.72 2.83
C GLY A 122 -10.12 -14.98 2.23
N MET A 123 -11.09 -14.86 1.32
CA MET A 123 -11.88 -16.03 0.90
C MET A 123 -11.11 -17.00 -0.01
N GLY A 124 -10.35 -16.50 -0.98
CA GLY A 124 -9.61 -17.39 -1.91
C GLY A 124 -8.54 -18.22 -1.22
N THR A 125 -7.85 -17.62 -0.25
CA THR A 125 -6.84 -18.28 0.59
C THR A 125 -7.49 -19.32 1.51
N VAL A 126 -8.66 -19.01 2.10
CA VAL A 126 -9.42 -19.97 2.91
C VAL A 126 -9.91 -21.15 2.07
N ILE A 127 -10.44 -20.92 0.86
CA ILE A 127 -10.93 -21.99 -0.03
C ILE A 127 -9.78 -22.92 -0.43
N MET A 128 -8.63 -22.37 -0.81
CA MET A 128 -7.45 -23.19 -1.13
C MET A 128 -6.95 -24.00 0.07
N LEU A 129 -6.96 -23.40 1.27
CA LEU A 129 -6.51 -24.05 2.49
C LEU A 129 -7.45 -25.18 2.91
N VAL A 130 -8.77 -24.95 2.84
CA VAL A 130 -9.77 -25.99 3.07
C VAL A 130 -9.60 -27.13 2.06
N GLY A 131 -9.49 -26.82 0.76
CA GLY A 131 -9.27 -27.84 -0.28
C GLY A 131 -8.01 -28.67 -0.06
N ALA A 132 -6.90 -28.04 0.34
CA ALA A 132 -5.65 -28.73 0.64
C ALA A 132 -5.76 -29.66 1.85
N ILE A 133 -6.43 -29.22 2.93
CA ILE A 133 -6.67 -30.05 4.12
C ILE A 133 -7.56 -31.23 3.76
N THR A 134 -8.66 -31.01 3.04
CA THR A 134 -9.58 -32.08 2.64
C THR A 134 -8.86 -33.13 1.78
N ALA A 135 -8.02 -32.71 0.83
CA ALA A 135 -7.23 -33.62 0.01
C ALA A 135 -6.22 -34.44 0.84
N LEU A 136 -5.57 -33.81 1.82
CA LEU A 136 -4.63 -34.50 2.73
C LEU A 136 -5.36 -35.56 3.58
N VAL A 137 -6.52 -35.22 4.14
CA VAL A 137 -7.34 -36.15 4.94
C VAL A 137 -7.82 -37.32 4.10
N LEU A 138 -8.32 -37.07 2.89
CA LEU A 138 -8.73 -38.14 1.97
C LEU A 138 -7.56 -39.04 1.59
N TYR A 139 -6.38 -38.48 1.33
CA TYR A 139 -5.18 -39.25 1.03
C TYR A 139 -4.75 -40.15 2.20
N LEU A 140 -4.85 -39.65 3.44
CA LEU A 140 -4.54 -40.42 4.64
C LEU A 140 -5.58 -41.51 4.95
N LEU A 141 -6.86 -41.29 4.64
CA LEU A 141 -7.93 -42.29 4.82
C LEU A 141 -7.95 -43.35 3.70
N ALA A 142 -7.47 -43.01 2.51
CA ALA A 142 -7.39 -43.94 1.38
C ALA A 142 -6.15 -44.84 1.42
N ARG A 143 -5.29 -44.70 2.43
CA ARG A 143 -4.07 -45.48 2.63
C ARG A 143 -4.19 -46.37 3.85
#